data_AF-A0A1Y1LLI2-F1
#
_entry.id   AF-A0A1Y1LLI2-F1
#
_cell.length_a   1.000
_cell.length_b   1.000
_cell.length_c   1.000
_cell.angle_alpha   90.00
_cell.angle_beta   90.00
_cell.angle_gamma   90.00
#
_symmetry.space_group_name_H-M   'P 1'
#
loop_
_entity.id
_entity.type
_entity.pdbx_description
1 polymer ?
#
loop_
_entity_poly.entity_id
_entity_poly.type
_entity_poly.pdbx_seq_one_letter_code
_entity_poly.pdbx_strand_id
1 'polypeptide(L)'
;HRDLVGELANAIRNTTDLRFGLYHSLYEWFNPMFLSDKASNFESDEFVQKKVLPELHEIVNKYRPEIVWSDGEWEANDTYWKSKEFLAWLYNESPVKDTVVTNDRWGSGPVICQHGGFYTCADRYNPGLLGDVLN
;
A
#
# COMPACT_ATOMS: atom_id res chain seq x y z
N HIS A 1 2.46 26.62 -3.76
CA HIS A 1 2.58 25.15 -3.61
C HIS A 1 1.41 24.50 -4.36
N ARG A 2 1.63 23.36 -5.05
CA ARG A 2 0.61 22.62 -5.83
C ARG A 2 0.47 21.19 -5.30
N ASP A 3 -0.75 20.66 -5.31
CA ASP A 3 -1.06 19.28 -4.94
C ASP A 3 -1.17 18.44 -6.21
N LEU A 4 -0.03 17.94 -6.71
CA LEU A 4 0.02 17.24 -7.98
C LEU A 4 -0.84 15.97 -8.00
N VAL A 5 -0.90 15.26 -6.86
CA VAL A 5 -1.69 14.04 -6.72
C VAL A 5 -3.18 14.38 -6.80
N GLY A 6 -3.62 15.41 -6.07
CA GLY A 6 -5.01 15.86 -6.10
C GLY A 6 -5.42 16.40 -7.48
N GLU A 7 -4.57 17.20 -8.11
CA GLU A 7 -4.80 17.73 -9.45
C GLU A 7 -4.93 16.61 -10.49
N LEU A 8 -4.05 15.60 -10.45
CA LEU A 8 -4.11 14.45 -11.35
C LEU A 8 -5.35 13.58 -11.09
N ALA A 9 -5.67 13.29 -9.82
CA ALA A 9 -6.84 12.51 -9.45
C ALA A 9 -8.14 13.18 -9.94
N ASN A 10 -8.24 14.51 -9.77
CA ASN A 10 -9.39 15.28 -10.21
C ASN A 10 -9.48 15.33 -11.74
N ALA A 11 -8.36 15.49 -12.45
CA ALA A 11 -8.35 15.47 -13.91
C ALA A 11 -8.86 14.11 -14.43
N ILE A 12 -8.32 13.00 -13.92
CA ILE A 12 -8.72 11.64 -14.33
C ILE A 12 -10.23 11.42 -14.14
N ARG A 13 -10.76 11.75 -12.96
CA ARG A 13 -12.18 11.56 -12.63
C ARG A 13 -13.13 12.44 -13.45
N ASN A 14 -12.71 13.65 -13.79
CA ASN A 14 -13.58 14.63 -14.44
C ASN A 14 -13.55 14.53 -15.98
N THR A 15 -12.51 13.93 -16.56
CA THR A 15 -12.31 13.92 -18.02
C THR A 15 -12.24 12.53 -18.62
N THR A 16 -12.23 11.46 -17.81
CA THR A 16 -12.11 10.08 -18.28
C THR A 16 -12.97 9.12 -17.44
N ASP A 17 -13.14 7.89 -17.95
CA ASP A 17 -13.73 6.77 -17.21
C ASP A 17 -12.67 5.90 -16.49
N LEU A 18 -11.42 6.36 -16.41
CA LEU A 18 -10.33 5.61 -15.77
C LEU A 18 -10.47 5.60 -14.25
N ARG A 19 -10.07 4.48 -13.64
CA ARG A 19 -9.94 4.34 -12.18
C ARG A 19 -8.58 4.88 -11.73
N PHE A 20 -8.59 5.65 -10.65
CA PHE A 20 -7.38 6.27 -10.10
C PHE A 20 -6.82 5.42 -8.94
N GLY A 21 -5.56 5.00 -9.05
CA GLY A 21 -4.84 4.28 -8.00
C GLY A 21 -3.60 5.03 -7.54
N LEU A 22 -3.06 4.65 -6.38
CA LEU A 22 -1.85 5.23 -5.82
C LEU A 22 -0.84 4.14 -5.46
N TYR A 23 0.42 4.42 -5.82
CA TYR A 23 1.59 3.71 -5.34
C TYR A 23 2.08 4.36 -4.05
N HIS A 24 2.45 3.56 -3.05
CA HIS A 24 3.15 4.02 -1.84
C HIS A 24 4.35 3.11 -1.54
N SER A 25 5.50 3.71 -1.26
CA SER A 25 6.70 2.99 -0.81
C SER A 25 6.66 2.93 0.71
N LEU A 26 6.50 1.73 1.28
CA LEU A 26 6.62 1.50 2.71
C LEU A 26 8.02 1.86 3.21
N TYR A 27 9.03 1.67 2.36
CA TYR A 27 10.43 1.87 2.66
C TYR A 27 10.92 3.30 2.33
N GLU A 28 11.82 3.84 3.17
CA GLU A 28 12.55 5.10 2.89
C GLU A 28 14.06 4.96 3.16
N TRP A 29 14.91 5.20 2.15
CA TRP A 29 16.38 4.97 2.21
C TRP A 29 17.10 5.71 3.34
N PHE A 30 16.68 6.94 3.65
CA PHE A 30 17.43 7.86 4.51
C PHE A 30 16.62 8.40 5.68
N ASN A 31 15.42 7.85 5.93
CA ASN A 31 14.62 8.30 7.06
C ASN A 31 15.28 7.87 8.37
N PRO A 32 15.59 8.81 9.29
CA PRO A 32 16.26 8.47 10.54
C PRO A 32 15.47 7.46 11.40
N MET A 33 14.14 7.52 11.36
CA MET A 33 13.29 6.56 12.09
C MET A 33 13.39 5.17 11.47
N PHE A 34 13.35 5.07 10.13
CA PHE A 34 13.51 3.77 9.45
C PHE A 34 14.89 3.16 9.73
N LEU A 35 15.95 3.97 9.66
CA LEU A 35 17.31 3.53 9.97
C LEU A 35 17.46 3.09 11.44
N SER A 36 16.77 3.75 12.36
CA SER A 36 16.72 3.38 13.78
C SER A 36 16.00 2.05 13.99
N ASP A 37 14.82 1.88 13.38
CA ASP A 37 14.06 0.62 13.46
C ASP A 37 14.83 -0.53 12.81
N LYS A 38 15.48 -0.29 11.68
CA LYS A 38 16.36 -1.29 11.06
C LYS A 38 17.55 -1.66 11.96
N ALA A 39 18.15 -0.69 12.65
CA ALA A 39 19.25 -0.93 13.59
C ALA A 39 18.80 -1.71 14.84
N SER A 40 17.51 -1.66 15.20
CA SER A 40 16.92 -2.46 16.27
C SER A 40 16.47 -3.86 15.80
N ASN A 41 16.75 -4.24 14.54
CA ASN A 41 16.22 -5.43 13.87
C ASN A 41 14.68 -5.44 13.79
N PHE A 42 14.07 -4.26 13.64
CA PHE A 42 12.63 -4.06 13.53
C PHE A 42 11.84 -4.48 14.78
N GLU A 43 12.49 -4.48 15.94
CA GLU A 43 11.84 -4.65 17.26
C GLU A 43 11.14 -3.36 17.72
N SER A 44 11.51 -2.22 17.14
CA SER A 44 10.78 -0.95 17.23
C SER A 44 10.05 -0.67 15.92
N ASP A 45 8.92 0.03 16.00
CA ASP A 45 8.03 0.37 14.89
C ASP A 45 7.79 1.89 14.77
N GLU A 46 8.73 2.70 15.27
CA GLU A 46 8.56 4.17 15.36
C GLU A 46 8.31 4.79 13.98
N PHE A 47 9.05 4.35 12.97
CA PHE A 47 8.88 4.78 11.58
C PHE A 47 7.49 4.42 11.07
N VAL A 48 7.02 3.20 11.32
CA VAL A 48 5.72 2.76 10.83
C VAL A 48 4.60 3.56 11.49
N GLN A 49 4.66 3.74 12.80
CA GLN A 49 3.67 4.47 13.59
C GLN A 49 3.63 5.97 13.27
N LYS A 50 4.78 6.61 13.08
CA LYS A 50 4.89 8.07 12.94
C LYS A 50 4.93 8.56 11.50
N LYS A 51 5.23 7.69 10.54
CA LYS A 51 5.42 8.06 9.14
C LYS A 51 4.55 7.24 8.21
N VAL A 52 4.72 5.92 8.17
CA VAL A 52 4.06 5.07 7.16
C VAL A 52 2.53 5.05 7.32
N LEU A 53 2.03 4.71 8.52
CA LEU A 53 0.59 4.62 8.76
C LEU A 53 -0.13 5.97 8.59
N PRO A 54 0.35 7.10 9.18
CA PRO A 54 -0.28 8.39 8.96
C PRO A 54 -0.37 8.78 7.48
N GLU A 55 0.67 8.51 6.69
CA GLU A 55 0.65 8.78 5.25
C GLU A 55 -0.34 7.90 4.50
N LEU A 56 -0.36 6.60 4.77
CA LEU A 56 -1.31 5.69 4.16
C LEU A 56 -2.76 6.10 4.46
N HIS A 57 -3.06 6.48 5.71
CA HIS A 57 -4.36 7.04 6.05
C HIS A 57 -4.63 8.37 5.35
N GLU A 58 -3.64 9.27 5.26
CA GLU A 58 -3.80 10.54 4.56
C GLU A 58 -4.15 10.32 3.08
N ILE A 59 -3.38 9.50 2.35
CA ILE A 59 -3.60 9.31 0.91
C ILE A 59 -4.96 8.66 0.64
N VAL A 60 -5.39 7.72 1.48
CA VAL A 60 -6.69 7.06 1.33
C VAL A 60 -7.83 8.03 1.59
N ASN A 61 -7.77 8.77 2.71
CA ASN A 61 -8.83 9.71 3.07
C ASN A 61 -8.93 10.90 2.11
N LYS A 62 -7.77 11.43 1.69
CA LYS A 62 -7.67 12.63 0.87
C LYS A 62 -7.95 12.35 -0.60
N TYR A 63 -7.33 11.31 -1.15
CA TYR A 63 -7.38 11.07 -2.59
C TYR A 63 -8.35 9.96 -2.99
N ARG A 64 -8.86 9.16 -2.05
CA ARG A 64 -9.83 8.07 -2.30
C ARG A 64 -9.47 7.19 -3.49
N PRO A 65 -8.28 6.56 -3.49
CA PRO A 65 -7.85 5.73 -4.60
C PRO A 65 -8.67 4.44 -4.67
N GLU A 66 -8.82 3.91 -5.89
CA GLU A 66 -9.41 2.60 -6.18
C GLU A 66 -8.38 1.47 -6.03
N ILE A 67 -7.08 1.82 -6.04
CA ILE A 67 -5.98 0.89 -5.79
C ILE A 67 -5.01 1.53 -4.80
N VAL A 68 -4.68 0.83 -3.72
CA VAL A 68 -3.49 1.14 -2.90
C VAL A 68 -2.45 0.08 -3.20
N TRP A 69 -1.40 0.48 -3.92
CA TRP A 69 -0.32 -0.39 -4.35
C TRP A 69 0.90 -0.14 -3.47
N SER A 70 1.27 -1.09 -2.63
CA SER A 70 2.47 -0.99 -1.77
C SER A 70 3.72 -1.57 -2.43
N ASP A 71 4.88 -1.03 -2.09
CA ASP A 71 6.21 -1.60 -2.35
C ASP A 71 7.13 -1.36 -1.15
N GLY A 72 8.34 -1.89 -1.17
CA GLY A 72 9.34 -1.57 -0.15
C GLY A 72 9.30 -2.51 1.04
N GLU A 73 8.47 -3.53 1.00
CA GLU A 73 8.23 -4.45 2.10
C GLU A 73 9.41 -5.38 2.37
N TRP A 74 10.33 -5.57 1.41
CA TRP A 74 11.32 -6.65 1.39
C TRP A 74 12.25 -6.72 2.61
N GLU A 75 12.44 -5.64 3.36
CA GLU A 75 13.32 -5.65 4.54
C GLU A 75 12.65 -6.16 5.82
N ALA A 76 11.31 -6.17 5.90
CA ALA A 76 10.60 -6.48 7.14
C ALA A 76 9.26 -7.19 6.90
N ASN A 77 8.78 -7.93 7.90
CA ASN A 77 7.54 -8.70 7.79
C ASN A 77 6.28 -7.82 7.96
N ASP A 78 5.11 -8.40 7.69
CA ASP A 78 3.79 -7.74 7.81
C ASP A 78 3.48 -7.25 9.23
N THR A 79 4.12 -7.83 10.25
CA THR A 79 3.92 -7.44 11.65
C THR A 79 4.59 -6.09 11.92
N TYR A 80 5.84 -5.90 11.51
CA TYR A 80 6.52 -4.60 11.59
C TYR A 80 5.78 -3.54 10.80
N TRP A 81 5.42 -3.84 9.54
CA TRP A 81 4.68 -2.90 8.68
C TRP A 81 3.25 -2.62 9.15
N LYS A 82 2.75 -3.33 10.17
CA LYS A 82 1.39 -3.21 10.69
C LYS A 82 0.34 -3.38 9.61
N SER A 83 0.65 -4.21 8.62
CA SER A 83 -0.15 -4.33 7.41
C SER A 83 -1.56 -4.84 7.71
N LYS A 84 -1.69 -5.79 8.65
CA LYS A 84 -3.00 -6.29 9.07
C LYS A 84 -3.86 -5.19 9.69
N GLU A 85 -3.28 -4.31 10.50
CA GLU A 85 -4.00 -3.20 11.13
C GLU A 85 -4.49 -2.22 10.06
N PHE A 86 -3.60 -1.80 9.16
CA PHE A 86 -3.95 -0.89 8.07
C PHE A 86 -4.98 -1.48 7.10
N LEU A 87 -4.78 -2.71 6.65
CA LEU A 87 -5.69 -3.39 5.72
C LEU A 87 -7.07 -3.64 6.36
N ALA A 88 -7.12 -3.99 7.65
CA ALA A 88 -8.39 -4.13 8.35
C ALA A 88 -9.16 -2.79 8.38
N TRP A 89 -8.49 -1.68 8.66
CA TRP A 89 -9.12 -0.37 8.57
C TRP A 89 -9.54 -0.04 7.13
N LEU A 90 -8.67 -0.31 6.14
CA LEU A 90 -8.91 -0.03 4.73
C LEU A 90 -10.20 -0.68 4.25
N TYR A 91 -10.41 -1.94 4.58
CA TYR A 91 -11.55 -2.74 4.11
C TYR A 91 -12.81 -2.64 4.98
N ASN A 92 -12.72 -2.18 6.24
CA ASN A 92 -13.89 -2.11 7.11
C ASN A 92 -14.41 -0.69 7.33
N GLU A 93 -13.51 0.31 7.36
CA GLU A 93 -13.81 1.65 7.90
C GLU A 93 -13.50 2.79 6.93
N SER A 94 -12.58 2.60 5.98
CA SER A 94 -12.12 3.66 5.09
C SER A 94 -13.23 4.18 4.16
N PRO A 95 -13.10 5.41 3.61
CA PRO A 95 -14.07 5.97 2.66
C PRO A 95 -14.09 5.27 1.29
N VAL A 96 -13.20 4.29 1.07
CA VAL A 96 -13.08 3.53 -0.20
C VAL A 96 -13.25 2.02 0.02
N LYS A 97 -13.67 1.60 1.22
CA LYS A 97 -13.76 0.20 1.64
C LYS A 97 -14.53 -0.71 0.67
N ASP A 98 -15.52 -0.16 -0.03
CA ASP A 98 -16.40 -0.92 -0.91
C ASP A 98 -15.80 -1.17 -2.31
N THR A 99 -14.73 -0.45 -2.68
CA THR A 99 -14.18 -0.50 -4.04
C THR A 99 -12.67 -0.68 -4.12
N VAL A 100 -11.93 -0.32 -3.06
CA VAL A 100 -10.47 -0.36 -3.06
C VAL A 100 -9.95 -1.78 -3.19
N VAL A 101 -8.90 -1.96 -3.98
CA VAL A 101 -8.11 -3.20 -4.03
C VAL A 101 -6.65 -2.93 -3.72
N THR A 102 -5.94 -3.93 -3.20
CA THR A 102 -4.50 -3.84 -2.94
C THR A 102 -3.75 -4.98 -3.62
N ASN A 103 -2.48 -4.76 -3.92
CA ASN A 103 -1.57 -5.84 -4.31
C ASN A 103 -1.17 -6.68 -3.08
N ASP A 104 -0.23 -7.60 -3.27
CA ASP A 104 0.25 -8.58 -2.30
C ASP A 104 1.58 -8.23 -1.62
N ARG A 105 2.04 -6.97 -1.71
CA ARG A 105 3.36 -6.52 -1.23
C ARG A 105 3.28 -5.83 0.13
N TRP A 106 2.69 -6.51 1.11
CA TRP A 106 2.43 -5.97 2.45
C TRP A 106 3.34 -6.56 3.53
N GLY A 107 4.42 -7.22 3.15
CA GLY A 107 5.41 -7.78 4.05
C GLY A 107 6.35 -8.73 3.33
N SER A 108 7.56 -8.90 3.86
CA SER A 108 8.49 -9.89 3.35
C SER A 108 8.05 -11.32 3.70
N GLY A 109 8.65 -12.29 3.01
CA GLY A 109 8.40 -13.71 3.27
C GLY A 109 7.09 -14.21 2.66
N PRO A 110 6.29 -15.01 3.38
CA PRO A 110 5.13 -15.70 2.80
C PRO A 110 3.95 -14.77 2.47
N VAL A 111 4.03 -13.46 2.72
CA VAL A 111 2.93 -12.53 2.45
C VAL A 111 2.73 -12.34 0.95
N ILE A 112 3.85 -12.19 0.23
CA ILE A 112 3.84 -12.02 -1.23
C ILE A 112 3.30 -13.28 -1.91
N CYS A 113 2.50 -13.08 -2.96
CA CYS A 113 1.81 -14.14 -3.70
C CYS A 113 0.80 -14.97 -2.88
N GLN A 114 0.41 -14.51 -1.68
CA GLN A 114 -0.59 -15.18 -0.84
C GLN A 114 -1.74 -14.25 -0.43
N HIS A 115 -1.42 -13.00 -0.06
CA HIS A 115 -2.39 -12.09 0.55
C HIS A 115 -2.47 -10.76 -0.21
N GLY A 116 -3.51 -10.58 -1.02
CA GLY A 116 -3.79 -9.34 -1.74
C GLY A 116 -5.12 -9.43 -2.48
N GLY A 117 -5.69 -8.29 -2.88
CA GLY A 117 -6.83 -8.25 -3.79
C GLY A 117 -6.48 -8.71 -5.20
N PHE A 118 -5.21 -8.61 -5.57
CA PHE A 118 -4.62 -9.22 -6.76
C PHE A 118 -3.14 -9.53 -6.50
N TYR A 119 -2.59 -10.50 -7.24
CA TYR A 119 -1.23 -10.97 -7.01
C TYR A 119 -0.24 -10.35 -7.99
N THR A 120 0.85 -9.82 -7.43
CA THR A 120 2.02 -9.38 -8.19
C THR A 120 3.15 -10.38 -8.07
N CYS A 121 3.29 -11.16 -6.99
CA CYS A 121 4.29 -12.22 -6.75
C CYS A 121 5.78 -11.84 -6.90
N ALA A 122 6.19 -11.28 -8.05
CA ALA A 122 7.51 -10.74 -8.34
C ALA A 122 7.41 -9.64 -9.42
N ASP A 123 8.46 -8.86 -9.60
CA ASP A 123 8.51 -7.89 -10.69
C ASP A 123 8.33 -8.56 -12.06
N ARG A 124 7.46 -7.96 -12.88
CA ARG A 124 7.09 -8.46 -14.21
C ARG A 124 6.43 -9.85 -14.20
N TYR A 125 5.82 -10.23 -13.09
CA TYR A 125 5.00 -11.43 -13.02
C TYR A 125 3.94 -11.43 -14.12
N ASN A 126 3.83 -12.57 -14.79
CA ASN A 126 2.81 -12.83 -15.77
C ASN A 126 2.11 -14.14 -15.38
N PRO A 127 0.84 -14.11 -14.96
CA PRO A 127 0.13 -15.32 -14.57
C PRO A 127 -0.14 -16.25 -15.77
N GLY A 128 0.14 -15.82 -17.01
CA GLY A 128 -0.01 -16.57 -18.27
C GLY A 128 -1.46 -16.70 -18.72
N LEU A 129 -2.37 -16.91 -17.77
CA LEU A 129 -3.81 -16.89 -17.93
C LEU A 129 -4.38 -15.98 -16.84
N LEU A 130 -5.41 -15.20 -17.17
CA LEU A 130 -6.25 -14.56 -16.16
C LEU A 130 -6.95 -15.69 -15.40
N GLY A 131 -6.52 -15.96 -14.17
CA GLY A 131 -7.17 -16.94 -13.32
C GLY A 131 -8.59 -16.50 -13.00
N ASP A 132 -9.54 -17.43 -13.04
CA ASP A 132 -10.89 -17.27 -12.48
C ASP A 132 -10.77 -17.09 -10.95
N VAL A 133 -10.47 -15.87 -10.49
CA VAL A 133 -10.42 -15.54 -9.06
C VAL A 133 -11.79 -15.04 -8.63
N LEU A 134 -12.78 -15.93 -8.60
CA LEU A 134 -13.97 -15.82 -7.75
C LEU A 134 -14.54 -17.22 -7.51
N ASN A 135 -14.32 -17.76 -6.31
CA ASN A 135 -15.26 -18.58 -5.55
C ASN A 135 -14.89 -18.54 -4.07
#